data_AF-A0A1J4WCV3-F1
#
_entry.id   AF-A0A1J4WCV3-F1
#
_cell.length_a   1.000
_cell.length_b   1.000
_cell.length_c   1.000
_cell.angle_alpha   90.00
_cell.angle_beta   90.00
_cell.angle_gamma   90.00
#
_symmetry.space_group_name_H-M   'P 1'
#
loop_
_entity.id
_entity.type
_entity.pdbx_description
1 polymer ?
#
loop_
_entity_poly.entity_id
_entity_poly.type
_entity_poly.pdbx_seq_one_letter_code
_entity_poly.pdbx_strand_id
1 'polypeptide(L)'
;MFFPVMATSTMQSPNYRIDYETLTPGGGVESSANYKMMETLGEIGDGMPKGIQADQPPTPTLLNTGSYNSLNFRINRGYELDDADPSLVAHYKFNTDPLIDSYTTTGLASETIDATNTTNTKIGQKFQAGSFTNISAIDIYQTAAGTLVGDIRIETDSAGSPSGNLVYVNAYANNVTLNAGSAKHIPLNAISVITAGMEYWIVFSRDSGSGTFQGNTSGIADQVKYYDGSWNYSANVESLYFKVQDRALDWSDAGNNGKVVGPVTADGRFGRALDFDGTNDYVDIGDIGGGIKTVEFWIKADATTDEILELSATVNVSVAAGTISASGFNSPTIYVNGVQKNDGLTTAWTHVAVIDGGAGITADVVKLGRIGASFLNGVLDEVGIYNWAKTAYEISRDAQIDNPEDAEYAIAMSDDNWTTTRYIQADNTLGNTMVWQTYASWGNGAGETVTGLEAATEYKMKAKARHGDFTETDWSSETSATTSPLSLSFSIDKTWIDLGTLIPNQVSSGSHLLTVITNGEGGFVTTIQEDGNLRLGDGLGDIADVTDGAVSMGEEYGVRTSGSAEGQMSDQDYAITSNLQTIASSTGPVDPSVVTVTYKAVIDPLTTAGKYSHTVTYICTSTF
;
A
#
# COMPACT_ATOMS: atom_id res chain seq x y z
N MET A 1 -46.41 -59.36 25.06
CA MET A 1 -45.26 -59.28 24.15
C MET A 1 -45.17 -57.83 23.69
N PHE A 2 -44.36 -57.02 24.39
CA PHE A 2 -44.14 -55.61 24.05
C PHE A 2 -42.84 -55.55 23.26
N PHE A 3 -42.90 -55.05 22.02
CA PHE A 3 -41.71 -54.69 21.27
C PHE A 3 -41.40 -53.22 21.58
N PRO A 4 -40.24 -52.88 22.16
CA PRO A 4 -39.83 -51.49 22.20
C PRO A 4 -39.52 -51.04 20.77
N VAL A 5 -40.28 -50.08 20.27
CA VAL A 5 -39.89 -49.32 19.08
C VAL A 5 -38.77 -48.39 19.54
N MET A 6 -37.53 -48.77 19.26
CA MET A 6 -36.42 -47.83 19.29
C MET A 6 -36.52 -47.00 18.00
N ALA A 7 -37.23 -45.87 18.07
CA ALA A 7 -37.18 -44.87 17.02
C ALA A 7 -35.86 -44.12 17.18
N THR A 8 -34.89 -44.41 16.31
CA THR A 8 -33.67 -43.61 16.19
C THR A 8 -33.93 -42.52 15.16
N SER A 9 -33.96 -41.26 15.57
CA SER A 9 -33.97 -40.13 14.64
C SER A 9 -32.55 -39.57 14.53
N THR A 10 -31.98 -39.63 13.33
CA THR A 10 -30.75 -38.92 12.98
C THR A 10 -31.11 -37.53 12.49
N MET A 11 -30.68 -36.49 13.20
CA MET A 11 -30.62 -35.13 12.66
C MET A 11 -29.27 -34.96 11.97
N GLN A 12 -29.29 -34.58 10.70
CA GLN A 12 -28.07 -34.31 9.95
C GLN A 12 -28.06 -32.84 9.50
N SER A 13 -26.98 -32.16 9.83
CA SER A 13 -26.57 -30.87 9.27
C SER A 13 -25.33 -31.11 8.40
N PRO A 14 -25.09 -30.31 7.35
CA PRO A 14 -23.85 -30.39 6.57
C PRO A 14 -22.57 -30.21 7.41
N ASN A 15 -22.67 -29.60 8.60
CA ASN A 15 -21.52 -29.19 9.41
C ASN A 15 -21.29 -30.01 10.70
N TYR A 16 -22.19 -30.93 11.08
CA TYR A 16 -21.95 -31.87 12.19
C TYR A 16 -22.92 -33.07 12.24
N ARG A 17 -22.45 -34.16 12.87
CA ARG A 17 -23.22 -35.37 13.21
C ARG A 17 -23.35 -35.46 14.74
N ILE A 18 -24.59 -35.47 15.24
CA ILE A 18 -24.87 -35.70 16.66
C ILE A 18 -25.16 -37.20 16.83
N ASP A 19 -24.25 -37.90 17.50
CA ASP A 19 -24.42 -39.32 17.83
C ASP A 19 -24.97 -39.44 19.27
N TYR A 20 -26.20 -39.98 19.38
CA TYR A 20 -26.90 -40.32 20.63
C TYR A 20 -27.47 -39.17 21.47
N GLU A 21 -28.40 -38.39 20.89
CA GLU A 21 -29.27 -37.50 21.66
C GLU A 21 -30.30 -38.30 22.50
N THR A 22 -30.48 -37.96 23.78
CA THR A 22 -31.63 -38.41 24.58
C THR A 22 -32.74 -37.37 24.50
N LEU A 23 -33.76 -37.65 23.67
CA LEU A 23 -34.97 -36.82 23.59
C LEU A 23 -35.73 -36.85 24.93
N THR A 24 -35.57 -35.81 25.76
CA THR A 24 -36.42 -35.60 26.94
C THR A 24 -37.45 -34.50 26.70
N PRO A 25 -38.73 -34.71 27.03
CA PRO A 25 -39.75 -33.69 26.86
C PRO A 25 -39.59 -32.62 27.94
N GLY A 26 -39.12 -31.44 27.56
CA GLY A 26 -38.97 -30.28 28.44
C GLY A 26 -37.80 -29.41 27.99
N GLY A 27 -37.99 -28.65 26.91
CA GLY A 27 -36.95 -27.87 26.25
C GLY A 27 -36.08 -27.08 27.24
N GLY A 28 -34.79 -27.38 27.21
CA GLY A 28 -33.74 -26.63 27.90
C GLY A 28 -32.82 -25.93 26.89
N VAL A 29 -32.07 -24.95 27.38
CA VAL A 29 -30.95 -24.37 26.63
C VAL A 29 -29.71 -25.15 27.02
N GLU A 30 -29.12 -25.85 26.05
CA GLU A 30 -27.81 -26.49 26.24
C GLU A 30 -26.71 -25.54 25.78
N SER A 31 -25.68 -25.35 26.62
CA SER A 31 -24.58 -24.42 26.36
C SER A 31 -23.23 -25.12 26.40
N SER A 32 -22.37 -24.83 25.43
CA SER A 32 -20.93 -25.10 25.46
C SER A 32 -20.14 -23.78 25.40
N ALA A 33 -18.80 -23.85 25.56
CA ALA A 33 -17.92 -22.70 25.48
C ALA A 33 -18.02 -21.92 24.16
N ASN A 34 -18.54 -22.53 23.09
CA ASN A 34 -18.59 -21.96 21.76
C ASN A 34 -20.00 -21.90 21.14
N TYR A 35 -21.08 -22.33 21.84
CA TYR A 35 -22.46 -22.23 21.31
C TYR A 35 -23.56 -22.45 22.36
N LYS A 36 -24.78 -21.92 22.12
CA LYS A 36 -26.03 -22.25 22.83
C LYS A 36 -27.11 -22.78 21.88
N MET A 37 -27.56 -24.03 22.08
CA MET A 37 -28.70 -24.62 21.35
C MET A 37 -30.01 -24.36 22.08
N MET A 38 -31.09 -24.01 21.35
CA MET A 38 -32.46 -24.10 21.85
C MET A 38 -33.17 -25.30 21.22
N GLU A 39 -33.54 -26.29 22.02
CA GLU A 39 -34.36 -27.41 21.53
C GLU A 39 -35.81 -26.96 21.30
N THR A 40 -36.32 -27.14 20.07
CA THR A 40 -37.71 -26.80 19.70
C THR A 40 -38.47 -28.04 19.25
N LEU A 41 -38.71 -28.99 20.16
CA LEU A 41 -39.75 -30.01 19.99
C LEU A 41 -40.84 -29.82 21.05
N GLY A 42 -41.52 -28.68 20.93
CA GLY A 42 -42.77 -28.38 21.61
C GLY A 42 -43.55 -27.40 20.73
N GLU A 43 -44.68 -27.88 20.19
CA GLU A 43 -45.70 -27.18 19.41
C GLU A 43 -45.48 -25.66 19.23
N ILE A 44 -44.94 -25.27 18.06
CA ILE A 44 -44.82 -23.87 17.68
C ILE A 44 -46.22 -23.33 17.39
N GLY A 45 -46.77 -22.57 18.34
CA GLY A 45 -47.79 -21.58 18.04
C GLY A 45 -47.21 -20.52 17.10
N ASP A 46 -47.94 -20.24 16.03
CA ASP A 46 -47.61 -19.30 14.95
C ASP A 46 -47.15 -17.94 15.50
N GLY A 47 -45.89 -17.53 15.23
CA GLY A 47 -45.44 -16.16 15.49
C GLY A 47 -44.05 -15.87 16.09
N MET A 48 -43.09 -16.81 16.18
CA MET A 48 -41.71 -16.47 16.58
C MET A 48 -40.71 -16.52 15.40
N PRO A 49 -39.87 -15.49 15.20
CA PRO A 49 -39.03 -15.37 14.01
C PRO A 49 -37.82 -16.32 14.04
N LYS A 50 -37.55 -16.94 12.89
CA LYS A 50 -36.30 -17.65 12.59
C LYS A 50 -35.25 -16.60 12.19
N GLY A 51 -34.17 -16.45 12.95
CA GLY A 51 -33.05 -15.54 12.62
C GLY A 51 -31.72 -16.28 12.62
N ILE A 52 -30.90 -16.07 11.58
CA ILE A 52 -29.49 -16.47 11.48
C ILE A 52 -28.70 -15.51 12.39
N GLN A 53 -27.76 -16.02 13.21
CA GLN A 53 -26.91 -15.15 14.05
C GLN A 53 -25.82 -14.48 13.20
N ALA A 54 -25.39 -13.27 13.59
CA ALA A 54 -24.22 -12.64 13.00
C ALA A 54 -22.94 -13.41 13.37
N ASP A 55 -21.97 -13.48 12.46
CA ASP A 55 -20.67 -14.07 12.75
C ASP A 55 -19.75 -13.12 13.51
N GLN A 56 -19.03 -13.65 14.50
CA GLN A 56 -18.06 -12.90 15.30
C GLN A 56 -17.01 -12.29 14.36
N PRO A 57 -16.80 -10.97 14.40
CA PRO A 57 -15.85 -10.34 13.49
C PRO A 57 -14.42 -10.80 13.78
N PRO A 58 -13.55 -10.91 12.75
CA PRO A 58 -12.12 -11.05 12.92
C PRO A 58 -11.49 -9.93 13.79
N THR A 59 -10.23 -10.14 14.22
CA THR A 59 -9.44 -9.10 14.88
C THR A 59 -9.43 -7.84 14.01
N PRO A 60 -9.86 -6.66 14.49
CA PRO A 60 -9.82 -5.43 13.71
C PRO A 60 -8.38 -4.96 13.50
N THR A 61 -8.16 -4.10 12.51
CA THR A 61 -6.88 -3.46 12.27
C THR A 61 -6.85 -2.10 12.97
N LEU A 62 -5.74 -1.79 13.64
CA LEU A 62 -5.47 -0.49 14.26
C LEU A 62 -4.02 -0.10 13.98
N LEU A 63 -3.81 1.08 13.39
CA LEU A 63 -2.51 1.53 12.90
C LEU A 63 -2.29 3.01 13.25
N ASN A 64 -1.03 3.35 13.55
CA ASN A 64 -0.60 4.74 13.63
C ASN A 64 0.09 5.14 12.32
N THR A 65 -0.39 6.19 11.66
CA THR A 65 0.19 6.75 10.43
C THR A 65 1.06 7.98 10.65
N GLY A 66 1.54 8.18 11.88
CA GLY A 66 2.39 9.31 12.28
C GLY A 66 1.70 10.33 13.19
N SER A 67 0.38 10.26 13.34
CA SER A 67 -0.42 11.16 14.16
C SER A 67 -0.21 10.97 15.66
N TYR A 68 -0.28 12.06 16.41
CA TYR A 68 -0.11 12.03 17.87
C TYR A 68 -1.43 11.82 18.62
N ASN A 69 -2.58 12.15 18.02
CA ASN A 69 -3.89 12.10 18.67
C ASN A 69 -4.93 11.29 17.89
N SER A 70 -4.48 10.49 16.93
CA SER A 70 -5.37 9.68 16.11
C SER A 70 -4.73 8.37 15.69
N LEU A 71 -5.60 7.39 15.40
CA LEU A 71 -5.23 6.08 14.88
C LEU A 71 -6.21 5.71 13.77
N ASN A 72 -5.70 5.06 12.72
CA ASN A 72 -6.54 4.51 11.67
C ASN A 72 -7.03 3.13 12.08
N PHE A 73 -8.33 2.90 11.95
CA PHE A 73 -8.94 1.64 12.28
C PHE A 73 -9.73 1.09 11.09
N ARG A 74 -9.81 -0.23 11.02
CA ARG A 74 -10.63 -0.92 10.03
C ARG A 74 -11.28 -2.14 10.68
N ILE A 75 -12.57 -2.32 10.42
CA ILE A 75 -13.23 -3.59 10.71
C ILE A 75 -12.77 -4.57 9.64
N ASN A 76 -12.25 -5.71 10.06
CA ASN A 76 -11.92 -6.77 9.12
C ASN A 76 -13.17 -7.64 8.92
N ARG A 77 -13.53 -7.92 7.66
CA ARG A 77 -14.55 -8.92 7.31
C ARG A 77 -13.87 -10.26 7.09
N GLY A 78 -14.66 -11.35 7.09
CA GLY A 78 -14.22 -12.75 7.00
C GLY A 78 -12.87 -12.94 6.29
N TYR A 79 -11.94 -13.51 7.06
CA TYR A 79 -10.60 -13.96 6.73
C TYR A 79 -9.93 -13.24 5.54
N GLU A 80 -9.07 -12.25 5.83
CA GLU A 80 -7.83 -12.16 5.06
C GLU A 80 -7.13 -13.50 5.30
N LEU A 81 -7.06 -14.36 4.27
CA LEU A 81 -6.43 -15.67 4.36
C LEU A 81 -5.11 -15.55 5.13
N ASP A 82 -4.93 -16.31 6.21
CA ASP A 82 -3.68 -16.37 6.97
C ASP A 82 -2.67 -17.00 6.02
N ASP A 83 -2.01 -16.13 5.25
CA ASP A 83 -1.09 -16.51 4.18
C ASP A 83 0.13 -17.29 4.73
N ALA A 84 0.26 -17.36 6.07
CA ALA A 84 1.24 -18.15 6.82
C ALA A 84 0.84 -19.63 7.06
N ASP A 85 -0.27 -20.13 6.52
CA ASP A 85 -0.63 -21.55 6.62
C ASP A 85 0.31 -22.41 5.73
N PRO A 86 1.12 -23.32 6.31
CA PRO A 86 2.05 -24.17 5.54
C PRO A 86 1.37 -25.20 4.63
N SER A 87 0.03 -25.33 4.68
CA SER A 87 -0.77 -26.16 3.78
C SER A 87 -1.28 -25.42 2.53
N LEU A 88 -1.08 -24.10 2.47
CA LEU A 88 -1.38 -23.25 1.32
C LEU A 88 -0.33 -23.48 0.22
N VAL A 89 -0.77 -23.87 -0.98
CA VAL A 89 0.15 -24.18 -2.10
C VAL A 89 0.37 -22.97 -3.00
N ALA A 90 -0.67 -22.18 -3.21
CA ALA A 90 -0.56 -20.88 -3.85
C ALA A 90 -1.78 -20.03 -3.48
N HIS A 91 -1.56 -18.72 -3.30
CA HIS A 91 -2.64 -17.76 -3.16
C HIS A 91 -2.36 -16.47 -3.92
N TYR A 92 -3.17 -16.19 -4.93
CA TYR A 92 -3.02 -14.99 -5.75
C TYR A 92 -4.02 -13.93 -5.30
N LYS A 93 -3.55 -13.03 -4.43
CA LYS A 93 -4.23 -11.77 -4.12
C LYS A 93 -3.70 -10.69 -5.04
N PHE A 94 -4.56 -10.01 -5.77
CA PHE A 94 -4.16 -8.92 -6.67
C PHE A 94 -4.16 -7.56 -5.95
N ASN A 95 -3.88 -7.53 -4.64
CA ASN A 95 -3.99 -6.35 -3.78
C ASN A 95 -3.13 -5.12 -4.17
N THR A 96 -2.22 -5.28 -5.14
CA THR A 96 -1.44 -4.21 -5.77
C THR A 96 -1.25 -4.48 -7.27
N ASP A 97 -1.34 -3.41 -8.06
CA ASP A 97 -1.33 -3.38 -9.54
C ASP A 97 -0.07 -4.05 -10.17
N PRO A 98 -0.18 -5.18 -10.90
CA PRO A 98 0.96 -6.05 -11.20
C PRO A 98 1.62 -5.95 -12.61
N LEU A 99 1.58 -4.82 -13.34
CA LEU A 99 2.01 -4.81 -14.77
C LEU A 99 3.00 -3.67 -15.12
N ILE A 100 4.22 -3.90 -15.62
CA ILE A 100 5.03 -3.00 -16.46
C ILE A 100 5.73 -3.79 -17.58
N ASP A 101 5.43 -3.34 -18.80
CA ASP A 101 6.01 -3.69 -20.10
C ASP A 101 7.56 -3.79 -20.11
N SER A 102 8.09 -4.95 -20.50
CA SER A 102 9.54 -5.18 -20.63
C SER A 102 10.05 -4.81 -22.03
N TYR A 103 11.12 -4.01 -22.13
CA TYR A 103 11.90 -3.84 -23.37
C TYR A 103 12.79 -5.08 -23.60
N THR A 104 12.23 -6.19 -24.08
CA THR A 104 13.03 -7.38 -24.42
C THR A 104 13.51 -7.34 -25.86
N THR A 105 14.83 -7.33 -26.08
CA THR A 105 15.42 -8.18 -27.13
C THR A 105 16.79 -8.70 -26.67
N THR A 106 17.00 -10.01 -26.74
CA THR A 106 18.30 -10.64 -26.54
C THR A 106 19.20 -10.37 -27.75
N GLY A 107 19.83 -9.19 -27.78
CA GLY A 107 20.91 -8.88 -28.72
C GLY A 107 22.24 -9.48 -28.26
N LEU A 108 23.25 -9.45 -29.13
CA LEU A 108 24.65 -9.83 -28.80
C LEU A 108 25.50 -8.62 -28.41
N ALA A 109 24.89 -7.43 -28.30
CA ALA A 109 25.58 -6.21 -27.94
C ALA A 109 25.91 -6.22 -26.44
N SER A 110 26.94 -5.47 -26.04
CA SER A 110 27.35 -5.45 -24.65
C SER A 110 28.14 -4.23 -24.25
N GLU A 111 28.00 -3.82 -22.99
CA GLU A 111 28.77 -2.74 -22.38
C GLU A 111 29.56 -3.27 -21.17
N THR A 112 30.83 -2.92 -21.06
CA THR A 112 31.72 -3.45 -20.02
C THR A 112 31.99 -2.42 -18.94
N ILE A 113 31.85 -2.85 -17.69
CA ILE A 113 32.28 -2.10 -16.50
C ILE A 113 33.36 -2.93 -15.80
N ASP A 114 34.57 -2.40 -15.68
CA ASP A 114 35.70 -3.13 -15.11
C ASP A 114 36.46 -2.35 -14.01
N ALA A 115 37.04 -3.10 -13.08
CA ALA A 115 37.77 -2.55 -11.93
C ALA A 115 39.00 -1.68 -12.28
N THR A 116 39.51 -1.74 -13.52
CA THR A 116 40.64 -0.90 -13.96
C THR A 116 40.19 0.51 -14.33
N ASN A 117 38.92 0.67 -14.66
CA ASN A 117 38.29 1.95 -14.89
C ASN A 117 37.70 2.50 -13.57
N THR A 118 38.45 3.40 -12.92
CA THR A 118 38.06 4.03 -11.65
C THR A 118 37.04 5.15 -11.82
N THR A 119 36.83 5.63 -13.04
CA THR A 119 35.84 6.68 -13.33
C THR A 119 34.54 6.08 -13.85
N ASN A 120 34.60 5.00 -14.66
CA ASN A 120 33.44 4.29 -15.18
C ASN A 120 32.83 3.32 -14.14
N THR A 121 31.97 3.83 -13.27
CA THR A 121 31.45 3.07 -12.11
C THR A 121 29.96 2.77 -12.19
N LYS A 122 29.22 3.35 -13.14
CA LYS A 122 27.77 3.18 -13.23
C LYS A 122 27.32 2.97 -14.66
N ILE A 123 26.23 2.23 -14.80
CA ILE A 123 25.47 2.12 -16.03
C ILE A 123 24.00 2.31 -15.71
N GLY A 124 23.31 3.04 -16.58
CA GLY A 124 21.91 3.39 -16.45
C GLY A 124 21.16 3.02 -17.71
N GLN A 125 19.96 2.51 -17.53
CA GLN A 125 18.99 2.29 -18.59
C GLN A 125 17.77 3.16 -18.33
N LYS A 126 17.37 3.92 -19.34
CA LYS A 126 16.14 4.71 -19.31
C LYS A 126 14.92 3.83 -19.54
N PHE A 127 13.81 4.16 -18.91
CA PHE A 127 12.50 3.65 -19.26
C PHE A 127 11.44 4.73 -19.04
N GLN A 128 10.34 4.66 -19.78
CA GLN A 128 9.15 5.45 -19.51
C GLN A 128 8.19 4.59 -18.69
N ALA A 129 7.73 5.10 -17.55
CA ALA A 129 6.72 4.41 -16.75
C ALA A 129 5.41 4.31 -17.55
N GLY A 130 4.85 3.10 -17.63
CA GLY A 130 3.51 2.87 -18.15
C GLY A 130 2.43 3.35 -17.17
N SER A 131 1.16 3.01 -17.43
CA SER A 131 0.01 3.32 -16.55
C SER A 131 0.07 2.73 -15.13
N PHE A 132 1.14 2.00 -14.83
CA PHE A 132 1.28 1.14 -13.67
C PHE A 132 2.48 1.56 -12.83
N THR A 133 2.34 1.49 -11.51
CA THR A 133 3.14 2.34 -10.60
C THR A 133 4.01 1.59 -9.58
N ASN A 134 4.13 0.25 -9.70
CA ASN A 134 4.91 -0.59 -8.77
C ASN A 134 5.98 -1.42 -9.51
N ILE A 135 7.22 -1.39 -9.03
CA ILE A 135 8.32 -2.24 -9.50
C ILE A 135 8.85 -3.03 -8.29
N SER A 136 8.65 -4.33 -8.30
CA SER A 136 9.00 -5.22 -7.17
C SER A 136 10.33 -5.96 -7.36
N ALA A 137 10.79 -6.12 -8.61
CA ALA A 137 12.05 -6.78 -8.90
C ALA A 137 12.60 -6.37 -10.28
N ILE A 138 13.90 -6.56 -10.47
CA ILE A 138 14.62 -6.36 -11.73
C ILE A 138 15.44 -7.61 -12.05
N ASP A 139 15.32 -8.14 -13.27
CA ASP A 139 16.27 -9.11 -13.80
C ASP A 139 17.36 -8.40 -14.61
N ILE A 140 18.63 -8.74 -14.41
CA ILE A 140 19.76 -8.21 -15.22
C ILE A 140 20.64 -9.37 -15.70
N TYR A 141 21.12 -9.32 -16.96
CA TYR A 141 21.98 -10.36 -17.53
C TYR A 141 23.43 -9.91 -17.75
N GLN A 142 24.38 -10.73 -17.31
CA GLN A 142 25.81 -10.57 -17.54
C GLN A 142 26.34 -11.62 -18.55
N THR A 143 26.88 -11.20 -19.70
CA THR A 143 27.22 -12.10 -20.83
C THR A 143 28.47 -12.95 -20.67
N ALA A 144 29.54 -12.39 -20.08
CA ALA A 144 30.85 -13.05 -20.02
C ALA A 144 31.59 -12.77 -18.71
N ALA A 145 32.62 -13.60 -18.47
CA ALA A 145 33.35 -13.81 -17.22
C ALA A 145 33.60 -12.57 -16.36
N GLY A 146 33.45 -12.76 -15.05
CA GLY A 146 33.61 -11.72 -14.03
C GLY A 146 32.49 -11.82 -13.00
N THR A 147 32.70 -11.18 -11.85
CA THR A 147 31.69 -11.01 -10.82
C THR A 147 31.57 -9.52 -10.59
N LEU A 148 30.37 -8.96 -10.77
CA LEU A 148 30.08 -7.58 -10.40
C LEU A 148 29.35 -7.57 -9.06
N VAL A 149 29.82 -6.75 -8.14
CA VAL A 149 29.12 -6.43 -6.90
C VAL A 149 28.80 -4.95 -6.91
N GLY A 150 27.55 -4.61 -6.64
CA GLY A 150 27.10 -3.22 -6.63
C GLY A 150 25.66 -3.06 -6.22
N ASP A 151 25.20 -1.82 -6.22
CA ASP A 151 23.83 -1.45 -5.88
C ASP A 151 22.99 -1.24 -7.14
N ILE A 152 21.72 -1.61 -7.07
CA ILE A 152 20.71 -1.29 -8.08
C ILE A 152 19.75 -0.28 -7.50
N ARG A 153 19.45 0.76 -8.27
CA ARG A 153 18.58 1.87 -7.89
C ARG A 153 17.61 2.20 -9.02
N ILE A 154 16.42 2.66 -8.67
CA ILE A 154 15.53 3.36 -9.60
C ILE A 154 15.59 4.85 -9.26
N GLU A 155 16.07 5.63 -10.22
CA GLU A 155 16.32 7.05 -10.06
C GLU A 155 15.39 7.89 -10.94
N THR A 156 15.12 9.12 -10.52
CA THR A 156 14.40 10.10 -11.35
C THR A 156 15.25 10.57 -12.53
N ASP A 157 14.61 10.95 -13.64
CA ASP A 157 15.29 11.61 -14.75
C ASP A 157 15.61 13.07 -14.40
N SER A 158 16.81 13.51 -14.79
CA SER A 158 17.25 14.90 -14.77
C SER A 158 17.85 15.27 -16.12
N ALA A 159 17.04 15.87 -16.99
CA ALA A 159 17.42 16.31 -18.33
C ALA A 159 17.98 15.17 -19.20
N GLY A 160 17.32 14.02 -19.19
CA GLY A 160 17.67 12.85 -19.99
C GLY A 160 18.83 12.04 -19.40
N SER A 161 19.11 12.15 -18.10
CA SER A 161 20.15 11.37 -17.41
C SER A 161 19.69 11.00 -15.99
N PRO A 162 20.24 9.93 -15.37
CA PRO A 162 19.94 9.61 -13.98
C PRO A 162 20.31 10.76 -13.03
N SER A 163 19.37 11.14 -12.15
CA SER A 163 19.51 12.29 -11.26
C SER A 163 20.38 12.05 -10.01
N GLY A 164 20.62 10.79 -9.64
CA GLY A 164 21.20 10.40 -8.36
C GLY A 164 20.18 10.29 -7.21
N ASN A 165 18.97 10.83 -7.38
CA ASN A 165 17.88 10.72 -6.41
C ASN A 165 17.02 9.50 -6.72
N LEU A 166 16.72 8.71 -5.69
CA LEU A 166 15.78 7.61 -5.83
C LEU A 166 14.39 8.15 -6.20
N VAL A 167 13.66 7.38 -7.01
CA VAL A 167 12.24 7.67 -7.26
C VAL A 167 11.38 7.52 -6.00
N TYR A 168 11.81 6.65 -5.07
CA TYR A 168 11.17 6.43 -3.78
C TYR A 168 12.18 5.94 -2.73
N VAL A 169 11.89 6.15 -1.44
CA VAL A 169 12.84 5.88 -0.34
C VAL A 169 13.38 4.44 -0.34
N ASN A 170 12.62 3.49 -0.85
CA ASN A 170 12.96 2.06 -0.88
C ASN A 170 13.31 1.52 -2.28
N ALA A 171 13.40 2.37 -3.31
CA ALA A 171 13.58 1.94 -4.70
C ALA A 171 15.02 1.48 -5.04
N TYR A 172 15.56 0.55 -4.25
CA TYR A 172 16.93 0.06 -4.38
C TYR A 172 17.09 -1.39 -3.89
N ALA A 173 18.17 -2.02 -4.33
CA ALA A 173 18.71 -3.26 -3.80
C ALA A 173 20.24 -3.12 -3.66
N ASN A 174 20.75 -3.37 -2.46
CA ASN A 174 22.17 -3.16 -2.17
C ASN A 174 22.97 -4.47 -2.23
N ASN A 175 24.28 -4.37 -2.48
CA ASN A 175 25.22 -5.51 -2.49
C ASN A 175 24.81 -6.65 -3.42
N VAL A 176 24.23 -6.31 -4.58
CA VAL A 176 23.81 -7.27 -5.59
C VAL A 176 25.04 -7.89 -6.25
N THR A 177 25.11 -9.21 -6.22
CA THR A 177 26.16 -9.96 -6.94
C THR A 177 25.61 -10.50 -8.27
N LEU A 178 26.16 -10.02 -9.38
CA LEU A 178 25.89 -10.53 -10.73
C LEU A 178 26.97 -11.55 -11.11
N ASN A 179 26.51 -12.71 -11.61
CA ASN A 179 27.38 -13.79 -12.06
C ASN A 179 27.23 -13.98 -13.56
N ALA A 180 28.34 -14.22 -14.25
CA ALA A 180 28.37 -14.42 -15.69
C ALA A 180 27.49 -15.60 -16.16
N GLY A 181 26.86 -15.42 -17.34
CA GLY A 181 26.16 -16.48 -18.08
C GLY A 181 24.69 -16.70 -17.69
N SER A 182 24.11 -15.85 -16.85
CA SER A 182 22.69 -15.96 -16.47
C SER A 182 22.07 -14.59 -16.16
N ALA A 183 20.74 -14.49 -16.32
CA ALA A 183 19.96 -13.40 -15.75
C ALA A 183 19.89 -13.60 -14.23
N LYS A 184 20.16 -12.56 -13.46
CA LYS A 184 20.00 -12.54 -12.01
C LYS A 184 18.70 -11.82 -11.66
N HIS A 185 17.83 -12.49 -10.92
CA HIS A 185 16.63 -11.91 -10.32
C HIS A 185 16.98 -11.15 -9.05
N ILE A 186 16.54 -9.88 -8.97
CA ILE A 186 16.89 -8.95 -7.89
C ILE A 186 15.61 -8.33 -7.35
N PRO A 187 15.11 -8.76 -6.19
CA PRO A 187 14.01 -8.09 -5.51
C PRO A 187 14.40 -6.67 -5.10
N LEU A 188 13.48 -5.72 -5.24
CA LEU A 188 13.61 -4.37 -4.69
C LEU A 188 12.80 -4.26 -3.39
N ASN A 189 13.23 -3.37 -2.50
CA ASN A 189 12.38 -3.04 -1.35
C ASN A 189 11.13 -2.30 -1.87
N ALA A 190 9.94 -2.68 -1.38
CA ALA A 190 8.64 -2.30 -1.94
C ALA A 190 8.56 -0.83 -2.43
N ILE A 191 8.21 -0.65 -3.70
CA ILE A 191 8.08 0.65 -4.37
C ILE A 191 6.59 0.94 -4.53
N SER A 192 6.08 2.00 -3.91
CA SER A 192 4.64 2.25 -3.88
C SER A 192 4.11 3.19 -4.97
N VAL A 193 4.92 4.05 -5.60
CA VAL A 193 4.44 4.87 -6.74
C VAL A 193 5.59 5.33 -7.65
N ILE A 194 5.56 4.98 -8.95
CA ILE A 194 6.16 5.74 -10.05
C ILE A 194 5.05 6.39 -10.89
N THR A 195 5.25 7.57 -11.47
CA THR A 195 4.18 8.29 -12.19
C THR A 195 4.12 7.89 -13.66
N ALA A 196 2.95 7.45 -14.12
CA ALA A 196 2.73 7.07 -15.51
C ALA A 196 3.10 8.19 -16.51
N GLY A 197 3.72 7.81 -17.61
CA GLY A 197 4.20 8.71 -18.67
C GLY A 197 5.50 9.45 -18.34
N MET A 198 5.99 9.39 -17.10
CA MET A 198 7.27 9.99 -16.71
C MET A 198 8.44 9.07 -17.04
N GLU A 199 9.62 9.66 -17.21
CA GLU A 199 10.85 8.94 -17.51
C GLU A 199 11.69 8.72 -16.24
N TYR A 200 12.25 7.52 -16.13
CA TYR A 200 13.04 7.05 -14.99
C TYR A 200 14.26 6.26 -15.46
N TRP A 201 15.17 5.97 -14.52
CA TRP A 201 16.39 5.23 -14.79
C TRP A 201 16.58 4.07 -13.84
N ILE A 202 16.84 2.88 -14.38
CA ILE A 202 17.42 1.77 -13.63
C ILE A 202 18.93 1.94 -13.67
N VAL A 203 19.56 2.09 -12.51
CA VAL A 203 21.00 2.34 -12.40
C VAL A 203 21.67 1.22 -11.62
N PHE A 204 22.70 0.61 -12.21
CA PHE A 204 23.65 -0.23 -11.49
C PHE A 204 24.89 0.59 -11.15
N SER A 205 25.25 0.64 -9.87
CA SER A 205 26.45 1.30 -9.36
C SER A 205 27.42 0.24 -8.83
N ARG A 206 28.58 0.10 -9.47
CA ARG A 206 29.58 -0.91 -9.10
C ARG A 206 30.34 -0.50 -7.83
N ASP A 207 30.35 -1.39 -6.85
CA ASP A 207 31.25 -1.34 -5.70
C ASP A 207 32.57 -2.05 -5.97
N SER A 208 32.52 -3.24 -6.58
CA SER A 208 33.73 -4.03 -6.88
C SER A 208 33.55 -5.01 -8.04
N GLY A 209 34.69 -5.55 -8.50
CA GLY A 209 34.73 -6.56 -9.55
C GLY A 209 34.62 -6.01 -10.98
N SER A 210 34.38 -6.89 -11.93
CA SER A 210 34.28 -6.56 -13.36
C SER A 210 33.21 -7.43 -14.01
N GLY A 211 32.55 -6.91 -15.04
CA GLY A 211 31.57 -7.66 -15.80
C GLY A 211 31.03 -6.89 -17.01
N THR A 212 30.29 -7.61 -17.83
CA THR A 212 29.79 -7.12 -19.11
C THR A 212 28.28 -7.32 -19.17
N PHE A 213 27.53 -6.23 -19.26
CA PHE A 213 26.07 -6.25 -19.35
C PHE A 213 25.64 -6.58 -20.79
N GLN A 214 24.67 -7.47 -20.93
CA GLN A 214 24.08 -7.77 -22.24
C GLN A 214 23.12 -6.67 -22.69
N GLY A 215 22.98 -6.47 -23.99
CA GLY A 215 21.95 -5.63 -24.57
C GLY A 215 21.78 -5.80 -26.08
N ASN A 216 21.14 -4.82 -26.74
CA ASN A 216 20.94 -4.78 -28.19
C ASN A 216 21.32 -3.41 -28.79
N THR A 217 21.56 -3.39 -30.11
CA THR A 217 21.82 -2.21 -30.97
C THR A 217 20.66 -1.98 -31.95
N SER A 218 19.44 -2.36 -31.61
CA SER A 218 18.27 -2.16 -32.48
C SER A 218 17.06 -1.76 -31.64
N GLY A 219 16.72 -0.47 -31.68
CA GLY A 219 15.57 0.10 -30.98
C GLY A 219 15.43 1.62 -31.18
N ILE A 220 14.49 2.23 -30.46
CA ILE A 220 14.33 3.69 -30.35
C ILE A 220 15.49 4.28 -29.53
N ALA A 221 16.23 5.24 -30.13
CA ALA A 221 17.24 6.17 -29.58
C ALA A 221 17.97 5.79 -28.28
N ASP A 222 19.31 5.74 -28.29
CA ASP A 222 20.27 5.58 -27.17
C ASP A 222 19.66 5.71 -25.75
N GLN A 223 19.16 4.63 -25.16
CA GLN A 223 18.56 4.65 -23.82
C GLN A 223 19.53 4.21 -22.71
N VAL A 224 20.74 3.78 -23.10
CA VAL A 224 21.77 3.32 -22.17
C VAL A 224 22.83 4.41 -22.01
N LYS A 225 23.17 4.70 -20.76
CA LYS A 225 24.29 5.58 -20.42
C LYS A 225 25.26 4.91 -19.46
N TYR A 226 26.54 5.23 -19.61
CA TYR A 226 27.56 4.91 -18.61
C TYR A 226 28.07 6.20 -17.96
N TYR A 227 28.59 6.10 -16.73
CA TYR A 227 29.07 7.26 -15.97
C TYR A 227 30.59 7.18 -15.76
N ASP A 228 31.35 8.11 -16.35
CA ASP A 228 32.82 8.20 -16.24
C ASP A 228 33.32 9.52 -15.59
N GLY A 229 32.49 10.12 -14.75
CA GLY A 229 32.61 11.51 -14.28
C GLY A 229 31.50 12.39 -14.85
N SER A 230 30.91 11.97 -15.96
CA SER A 230 29.65 12.48 -16.51
C SER A 230 28.86 11.34 -17.17
N TRP A 231 27.54 11.52 -17.34
CA TRP A 231 26.70 10.55 -18.04
C TRP A 231 26.87 10.66 -19.56
N ASN A 232 27.34 9.59 -20.20
CA ASN A 232 27.52 9.50 -21.65
C ASN A 232 26.66 8.36 -22.23
N TYR A 233 26.14 8.53 -23.44
CA TYR A 233 25.47 7.44 -24.15
C TYR A 233 26.45 6.32 -24.48
N SER A 234 26.01 5.06 -24.32
CA SER A 234 26.78 3.91 -24.78
C SER A 234 26.81 3.89 -26.30
N ALA A 235 28.02 3.79 -26.88
CA ALA A 235 28.19 3.56 -28.31
C ALA A 235 28.04 2.08 -28.70
N ASN A 236 27.93 1.19 -27.71
CA ASN A 236 27.97 -0.26 -27.88
C ASN A 236 26.59 -0.90 -27.69
N VAL A 237 25.69 -0.25 -26.94
CA VAL A 237 24.38 -0.78 -26.57
C VAL A 237 23.34 0.35 -26.55
N GLU A 238 22.21 0.15 -27.22
CA GLU A 238 21.08 1.08 -27.20
C GLU A 238 20.04 0.71 -26.12
N SER A 239 19.99 -0.56 -25.72
CA SER A 239 19.13 -1.09 -24.65
C SER A 239 19.82 -2.25 -23.92
N LEU A 240 19.89 -2.21 -22.60
CA LEU A 240 20.37 -3.32 -21.78
C LEU A 240 19.35 -4.48 -21.75
N TYR A 241 19.78 -5.67 -21.36
CA TYR A 241 18.88 -6.73 -20.94
C TYR A 241 18.42 -6.45 -19.51
N PHE A 242 17.18 -6.01 -19.36
CA PHE A 242 16.52 -5.87 -18.07
C PHE A 242 15.05 -6.28 -18.19
N LYS A 243 14.54 -6.94 -17.15
CA LYS A 243 13.10 -7.19 -17.00
C LYS A 243 12.64 -6.60 -15.69
N VAL A 244 11.68 -5.70 -15.73
CA VAL A 244 10.77 -5.50 -14.61
C VAL A 244 9.72 -6.61 -14.72
N GLN A 245 9.36 -7.26 -13.62
CA GLN A 245 8.49 -8.43 -13.69
C GLN A 245 7.02 -8.13 -13.40
N ASP A 246 6.16 -8.57 -14.32
CA ASP A 246 4.70 -8.57 -14.26
C ASP A 246 4.23 -9.90 -13.70
N ARG A 247 4.22 -10.00 -12.37
CA ARG A 247 3.83 -11.24 -11.71
C ARG A 247 2.52 -11.10 -10.97
N ALA A 248 1.66 -12.08 -11.18
CA ALA A 248 0.66 -12.44 -10.18
C ALA A 248 1.41 -13.01 -8.98
N LEU A 249 1.56 -12.21 -7.93
CA LEU A 249 2.28 -12.62 -6.73
C LEU A 249 1.54 -13.74 -6.02
N ASP A 250 2.28 -14.77 -5.66
CA ASP A 250 1.84 -15.80 -4.73
C ASP A 250 2.13 -15.28 -3.32
N TRP A 251 1.06 -15.02 -2.57
CA TRP A 251 1.11 -14.53 -1.20
C TRP A 251 1.38 -15.65 -0.19
N SER A 252 1.32 -16.92 -0.62
CA SER A 252 1.74 -18.03 0.22
C SER A 252 3.27 -18.11 0.37
N ASP A 253 3.72 -18.84 1.38
CA ASP A 253 5.14 -19.14 1.59
C ASP A 253 5.77 -20.03 0.49
N ALA A 254 4.98 -20.53 -0.48
CA ALA A 254 5.45 -21.41 -1.54
C ALA A 254 6.16 -20.67 -2.69
N GLY A 255 5.86 -19.39 -2.89
CA GLY A 255 6.54 -18.53 -3.88
C GLY A 255 6.28 -18.86 -5.35
N ASN A 256 5.16 -19.54 -5.65
CA ASN A 256 4.72 -19.96 -6.98
C ASN A 256 4.12 -18.80 -7.80
N ASN A 257 4.80 -17.67 -7.88
CA ASN A 257 4.24 -16.48 -8.55
C ASN A 257 4.10 -16.71 -10.07
N GLY A 258 2.95 -16.32 -10.63
CA GLY A 258 2.61 -16.51 -12.05
C GLY A 258 3.04 -15.35 -12.95
N LYS A 259 3.41 -15.64 -14.19
CA LYS A 259 3.69 -14.66 -15.24
C LYS A 259 2.39 -14.18 -15.87
N VAL A 260 2.12 -12.88 -15.82
CA VAL A 260 0.94 -12.30 -16.48
C VAL A 260 1.19 -12.15 -17.99
N VAL A 261 0.21 -12.52 -18.82
CA VAL A 261 0.28 -12.46 -20.28
C VAL A 261 -1.02 -11.87 -20.82
N GLY A 262 -1.10 -10.54 -20.90
CA GLY A 262 -2.23 -9.84 -21.51
C GLY A 262 -3.26 -9.18 -20.56
N PRO A 263 -3.81 -9.85 -19.53
CA PRO A 263 -4.93 -9.30 -18.77
C PRO A 263 -4.54 -8.02 -18.05
N VAL A 264 -5.52 -7.15 -17.88
CA VAL A 264 -5.36 -5.82 -17.29
C VAL A 264 -5.96 -5.76 -15.88
N THR A 265 -5.51 -4.81 -15.06
CA THR A 265 -6.05 -4.64 -13.71
C THR A 265 -7.47 -4.07 -13.74
N ALA A 266 -8.36 -4.63 -12.91
CA ALA A 266 -9.72 -4.15 -12.68
C ALA A 266 -10.03 -4.03 -11.19
N ASP A 267 -11.18 -3.44 -10.87
CA ASP A 267 -11.71 -3.44 -9.51
C ASP A 267 -12.16 -4.86 -9.14
N GLY A 268 -11.56 -5.39 -8.08
CA GLY A 268 -11.82 -6.74 -7.61
C GLY A 268 -13.07 -6.86 -6.76
N ARG A 269 -13.37 -8.09 -6.36
CA ARG A 269 -14.30 -8.33 -5.25
C ARG A 269 -13.71 -7.78 -3.95
N PHE A 270 -12.38 -7.87 -3.82
CA PHE A 270 -11.58 -7.30 -2.75
C PHE A 270 -10.38 -6.56 -3.35
N GLY A 271 -10.31 -5.25 -3.16
CA GLY A 271 -9.20 -4.46 -3.72
C GLY A 271 -9.21 -4.48 -5.26
N ARG A 272 -8.19 -5.12 -5.86
CA ARG A 272 -8.02 -5.20 -7.31
C ARG A 272 -8.04 -6.65 -7.77
N ALA A 273 -8.23 -6.83 -9.07
CA ALA A 273 -8.32 -8.13 -9.75
C ALA A 273 -7.70 -8.06 -11.16
N LEU A 274 -7.64 -9.18 -11.86
CA LEU A 274 -7.24 -9.24 -13.28
C LEU A 274 -8.46 -9.46 -14.17
N ASP A 275 -8.57 -8.65 -15.23
CA ASP A 275 -9.60 -8.67 -16.27
C ASP A 275 -9.02 -9.21 -17.58
N PHE A 276 -9.66 -10.26 -18.11
CA PHE A 276 -9.19 -11.06 -19.23
C PHE A 276 -10.08 -10.82 -20.45
N ASP A 277 -9.47 -10.61 -21.63
CA ASP A 277 -10.14 -10.17 -22.86
C ASP A 277 -10.85 -11.26 -23.69
N GLY A 278 -10.80 -12.53 -23.26
CA GLY A 278 -11.38 -13.66 -23.99
C GLY A 278 -10.65 -14.07 -25.26
N THR A 279 -9.49 -13.48 -25.57
CA THR A 279 -8.78 -13.67 -26.85
C THR A 279 -7.38 -14.23 -26.68
N ASN A 280 -6.56 -13.63 -25.82
CA ASN A 280 -5.18 -14.09 -25.61
C ASN A 280 -4.65 -13.93 -24.18
N ASP A 281 -5.48 -13.45 -23.26
CA ASP A 281 -5.09 -13.13 -21.90
C ASP A 281 -5.03 -14.35 -20.98
N TYR A 282 -3.92 -14.53 -20.24
CA TYR A 282 -3.80 -15.55 -19.21
C TYR A 282 -2.69 -15.23 -18.19
N VAL A 283 -2.69 -15.94 -17.06
CA VAL A 283 -1.56 -16.00 -16.14
C VAL A 283 -0.93 -17.38 -16.20
N ASP A 284 0.38 -17.46 -16.43
CA ASP A 284 1.16 -18.71 -16.51
C ASP A 284 1.92 -18.94 -15.20
N ILE A 285 1.43 -19.87 -14.38
CA ILE A 285 2.02 -20.23 -13.09
C ILE A 285 3.02 -21.38 -13.25
N GLY A 286 2.70 -22.35 -14.11
CA GLY A 286 3.55 -23.52 -14.36
C GLY A 286 3.29 -24.66 -13.36
N ASP A 287 4.34 -25.38 -12.99
CA ASP A 287 4.25 -26.57 -12.14
C ASP A 287 4.25 -26.20 -10.65
N ILE A 288 3.18 -26.54 -9.94
CA ILE A 288 3.04 -26.36 -8.49
C ILE A 288 2.96 -27.71 -7.74
N GLY A 289 3.22 -28.82 -8.43
CA GLY A 289 3.28 -30.16 -7.86
C GLY A 289 1.94 -30.91 -7.84
N GLY A 290 1.81 -31.85 -6.90
CA GLY A 290 0.64 -32.73 -6.81
C GLY A 290 0.07 -32.83 -5.40
N GLY A 291 -1.04 -33.56 -5.28
CA GLY A 291 -1.80 -33.65 -4.04
C GLY A 291 -2.73 -32.45 -3.82
N ILE A 292 -3.01 -31.67 -4.86
CA ILE A 292 -3.94 -30.55 -4.80
C ILE A 292 -5.35 -31.09 -4.55
N LYS A 293 -6.04 -30.54 -3.56
CA LYS A 293 -7.33 -31.03 -3.10
C LYS A 293 -8.43 -29.97 -3.11
N THR A 294 -8.08 -28.69 -3.10
CA THR A 294 -9.07 -27.61 -3.22
C THR A 294 -8.54 -26.52 -4.15
N VAL A 295 -9.41 -26.02 -5.03
CA VAL A 295 -9.20 -24.79 -5.80
C VAL A 295 -10.40 -23.89 -5.60
N GLU A 296 -10.18 -22.61 -5.32
CA GLU A 296 -11.24 -21.62 -5.20
C GLU A 296 -10.85 -20.28 -5.82
N PHE A 297 -11.85 -19.47 -6.15
CA PHE A 297 -11.66 -18.16 -6.74
C PHE A 297 -12.95 -17.34 -6.69
N TRP A 298 -12.81 -16.02 -6.73
CA TRP A 298 -13.88 -15.10 -7.10
C TRP A 298 -13.82 -14.83 -8.61
N ILE A 299 -14.98 -14.86 -9.26
CA ILE A 299 -15.10 -14.57 -10.69
C ILE A 299 -16.27 -13.62 -10.96
N LYS A 300 -16.06 -12.68 -11.87
CA LYS A 300 -17.11 -11.89 -12.52
C LYS A 300 -16.97 -12.09 -14.02
N ALA A 301 -17.65 -13.11 -14.54
CA ALA A 301 -17.55 -13.48 -15.94
C ALA A 301 -18.38 -12.54 -16.83
N ASP A 302 -17.92 -12.27 -18.05
CA ASP A 302 -18.69 -11.50 -19.03
C ASP A 302 -19.71 -12.37 -19.76
N ALA A 303 -19.49 -13.68 -19.81
CA ALA A 303 -20.43 -14.66 -20.29
C ALA A 303 -20.60 -15.83 -19.31
N THR A 304 -21.67 -16.59 -19.49
CA THR A 304 -21.94 -17.80 -18.68
C THR A 304 -21.37 -19.06 -19.32
N THR A 305 -20.52 -18.92 -20.34
CA THR A 305 -19.83 -20.02 -21.03
C THR A 305 -18.42 -19.58 -21.36
N ASP A 306 -17.44 -20.07 -20.60
CA ASP A 306 -16.04 -19.65 -20.67
C ASP A 306 -15.12 -20.71 -20.06
N GLU A 307 -13.84 -20.63 -20.43
CA GLU A 307 -12.77 -21.39 -19.78
C GLU A 307 -12.21 -20.58 -18.61
N ILE A 308 -11.99 -21.19 -17.44
CA ILE A 308 -11.60 -20.43 -16.24
C ILE A 308 -10.14 -20.72 -15.86
N LEU A 309 -9.79 -21.98 -15.60
CA LEU A 309 -8.43 -22.35 -15.20
C LEU A 309 -8.04 -23.77 -15.66
N GLU A 310 -6.78 -23.91 -16.01
CA GLU A 310 -6.12 -25.17 -16.36
C GLU A 310 -5.13 -25.51 -15.25
N LEU A 311 -5.17 -26.73 -14.72
CA LEU A 311 -4.23 -27.20 -13.69
C LEU A 311 -3.23 -28.20 -14.28
N SER A 312 -3.71 -29.02 -15.21
CA SER A 312 -2.89 -29.90 -16.06
C SER A 312 -3.56 -30.07 -17.42
N ALA A 313 -2.91 -30.77 -18.34
CA ALA A 313 -3.48 -31.07 -19.65
C ALA A 313 -4.84 -31.82 -19.61
N THR A 314 -5.19 -32.42 -18.47
CA THR A 314 -6.44 -33.17 -18.28
C THR A 314 -7.32 -32.66 -17.14
N VAL A 315 -6.83 -31.71 -16.33
CA VAL A 315 -7.54 -31.20 -15.15
C VAL A 315 -7.80 -29.71 -15.30
N ASN A 316 -9.07 -29.32 -15.27
CA ASN A 316 -9.48 -27.94 -15.51
C ASN A 316 -10.85 -27.62 -14.89
N VAL A 317 -11.13 -26.32 -14.75
CA VAL A 317 -12.44 -25.80 -14.36
C VAL A 317 -12.96 -24.85 -15.45
N SER A 318 -14.16 -25.10 -15.94
CA SER A 318 -14.84 -24.29 -16.95
C SER A 318 -16.30 -24.09 -16.62
N VAL A 319 -16.97 -23.20 -17.33
CA VAL A 319 -18.40 -22.95 -17.19
C VAL A 319 -19.11 -23.08 -18.53
N ALA A 320 -20.30 -23.66 -18.53
CA ALA A 320 -21.20 -23.71 -19.68
C ALA A 320 -22.63 -23.45 -19.26
N ALA A 321 -23.28 -22.45 -19.87
CA ALA A 321 -24.61 -21.97 -19.49
C ALA A 321 -24.81 -21.78 -17.96
N GLY A 322 -23.79 -21.26 -17.27
CA GLY A 322 -23.80 -20.99 -15.82
C GLY A 322 -23.59 -22.21 -14.94
N THR A 323 -23.31 -23.38 -15.53
CA THR A 323 -22.97 -24.63 -14.84
C THR A 323 -21.46 -24.84 -14.86
N ILE A 324 -20.86 -24.95 -13.67
CA ILE A 324 -19.44 -25.23 -13.46
C ILE A 324 -19.15 -26.71 -13.74
N SER A 325 -18.06 -26.96 -14.47
CA SER A 325 -17.50 -28.27 -14.72
C SER A 325 -16.10 -28.36 -14.14
N ALA A 326 -15.78 -29.45 -13.45
CA ALA A 326 -14.48 -29.74 -12.86
C ALA A 326 -13.89 -31.01 -13.50
N SER A 327 -13.38 -30.89 -14.73
CA SER A 327 -12.86 -32.02 -15.49
C SER A 327 -11.56 -32.53 -14.88
N GLY A 328 -11.38 -33.86 -14.85
CA GLY A 328 -10.14 -34.50 -14.37
C GLY A 328 -9.97 -34.57 -12.84
N PHE A 329 -10.83 -33.91 -12.06
CA PHE A 329 -10.90 -34.10 -10.61
C PHE A 329 -11.50 -35.48 -10.25
N ASN A 330 -11.07 -36.05 -9.12
CA ASN A 330 -11.56 -37.33 -8.61
C ASN A 330 -12.81 -37.09 -7.75
N SER A 331 -13.99 -37.41 -8.28
CA SER A 331 -15.28 -37.23 -7.59
C SER A 331 -15.42 -35.80 -7.01
N PRO A 332 -15.40 -34.76 -7.87
CA PRO A 332 -15.37 -33.38 -7.41
C PRO A 332 -16.64 -32.98 -6.66
N THR A 333 -16.47 -32.19 -5.60
CA THR A 333 -17.57 -31.46 -4.95
C THR A 333 -17.42 -29.98 -5.27
N ILE A 334 -18.46 -29.36 -5.80
CA ILE A 334 -18.45 -27.95 -6.24
C ILE A 334 -19.34 -27.13 -5.31
N TYR A 335 -18.88 -25.93 -4.98
CA TYR A 335 -19.61 -24.91 -4.25
C TYR A 335 -19.68 -23.64 -5.10
N VAL A 336 -20.84 -22.99 -5.09
CA VAL A 336 -21.06 -21.69 -5.74
C VAL A 336 -21.69 -20.77 -4.71
N ASN A 337 -21.01 -19.67 -4.39
CA ASN A 337 -21.30 -18.79 -3.28
C ASN A 337 -21.54 -19.60 -2.00
N GLY A 338 -20.53 -20.33 -1.52
CA GLY A 338 -20.60 -21.08 -0.25
C GLY A 338 -21.57 -22.27 -0.20
N VAL A 339 -22.45 -22.45 -1.18
CA VAL A 339 -23.46 -23.51 -1.20
C VAL A 339 -23.01 -24.63 -2.11
N GLN A 340 -23.12 -25.89 -1.65
CA GLN A 340 -22.79 -27.07 -2.45
C GLN A 340 -23.78 -27.22 -3.62
N LYS A 341 -23.37 -26.75 -4.78
CA LYS A 341 -24.07 -26.83 -6.07
C LYS A 341 -23.06 -26.54 -7.18
N ASN A 342 -23.40 -26.92 -8.41
CA ASN A 342 -22.54 -26.66 -9.57
C ASN A 342 -23.17 -25.69 -10.58
N ASP A 343 -24.30 -25.06 -10.26
CA ASP A 343 -24.97 -24.09 -11.09
C ASP A 343 -25.11 -22.72 -10.39
N GLY A 344 -25.41 -21.70 -11.19
CA GLY A 344 -25.66 -20.34 -10.69
C GLY A 344 -24.47 -19.40 -10.78
N LEU A 345 -23.48 -19.68 -11.64
CA LEU A 345 -22.56 -18.65 -12.08
C LEU A 345 -23.32 -17.63 -12.95
N THR A 346 -23.12 -16.35 -12.66
CA THR A 346 -23.74 -15.22 -13.37
C THR A 346 -22.68 -14.23 -13.82
N THR A 347 -23.09 -13.09 -14.39
CA THR A 347 -22.18 -11.98 -14.71
C THR A 347 -21.90 -11.05 -13.52
N ALA A 348 -22.46 -11.36 -12.35
CA ALA A 348 -22.08 -10.73 -11.08
C ALA A 348 -20.98 -11.55 -10.39
N TRP A 349 -20.26 -10.92 -9.45
CA TRP A 349 -19.25 -11.60 -8.64
C TRP A 349 -19.83 -12.87 -8.00
N THR A 350 -19.17 -13.98 -8.28
CA THR A 350 -19.53 -15.31 -7.81
C THR A 350 -18.29 -15.96 -7.22
N HIS A 351 -18.36 -16.50 -6.02
CA HIS A 351 -17.32 -17.36 -5.46
C HIS A 351 -17.54 -18.80 -5.91
N VAL A 352 -16.48 -19.47 -6.35
CA VAL A 352 -16.52 -20.88 -6.75
C VAL A 352 -15.41 -21.62 -6.02
N ALA A 353 -15.74 -22.79 -5.47
CA ALA A 353 -14.76 -23.71 -4.92
C ALA A 353 -14.99 -25.14 -5.45
N VAL A 354 -13.90 -25.85 -5.75
CA VAL A 354 -13.89 -27.22 -6.24
C VAL A 354 -12.99 -28.05 -5.34
N ILE A 355 -13.55 -29.09 -4.71
CA ILE A 355 -12.84 -30.04 -3.86
C ILE A 355 -12.65 -31.37 -4.60
N ASP A 356 -11.43 -31.90 -4.62
CA ASP A 356 -11.13 -33.28 -5.01
C ASP A 356 -11.50 -34.26 -3.89
N GLY A 357 -12.40 -35.20 -4.17
CA GLY A 357 -12.80 -36.25 -3.23
C GLY A 357 -11.82 -37.43 -3.14
N GLY A 358 -10.73 -37.43 -3.92
CA GLY A 358 -9.77 -38.51 -4.05
C GLY A 358 -8.46 -38.28 -3.29
N ALA A 359 -7.34 -38.74 -3.86
CA ALA A 359 -6.01 -38.57 -3.27
C ALA A 359 -5.41 -37.17 -3.52
N GLY A 360 -6.09 -36.30 -4.28
CA GLY A 360 -5.56 -35.07 -4.83
C GLY A 360 -5.12 -35.21 -6.29
N ILE A 361 -5.15 -34.10 -7.02
CA ILE A 361 -4.76 -34.01 -8.43
C ILE A 361 -3.29 -33.57 -8.56
N THR A 362 -2.73 -33.74 -9.76
CA THR A 362 -1.47 -33.10 -10.17
C THR A 362 -1.78 -31.79 -10.90
N ALA A 363 -1.03 -30.74 -10.56
CA ALA A 363 -1.13 -29.40 -11.11
C ALA A 363 0.25 -28.97 -11.67
N ASP A 364 0.57 -29.45 -12.87
CA ASP A 364 1.87 -29.29 -13.54
C ASP A 364 1.86 -28.24 -14.67
N VAL A 365 0.69 -27.70 -15.02
CA VAL A 365 0.52 -26.71 -16.09
C VAL A 365 -0.49 -25.65 -15.67
N VAL A 366 -0.30 -25.07 -14.49
CA VAL A 366 -1.29 -24.13 -13.92
C VAL A 366 -1.35 -22.86 -14.75
N LYS A 367 -2.54 -22.56 -15.28
CA LYS A 367 -2.88 -21.32 -15.95
C LYS A 367 -4.22 -20.77 -15.48
N LEU A 368 -4.26 -19.47 -15.23
CA LEU A 368 -5.49 -18.74 -14.94
C LEU A 368 -5.96 -18.03 -16.22
N GLY A 369 -7.27 -18.04 -16.46
CA GLY A 369 -7.89 -17.39 -17.62
C GLY A 369 -7.79 -18.17 -18.93
N ARG A 370 -7.39 -19.45 -18.91
CA ARG A 370 -7.18 -20.23 -20.14
C ARG A 370 -7.29 -21.73 -19.93
N ILE A 371 -7.86 -22.43 -20.93
CA ILE A 371 -7.76 -23.88 -21.11
C ILE A 371 -7.40 -24.18 -22.57
N GLY A 372 -6.31 -24.90 -22.81
CA GLY A 372 -5.87 -25.21 -24.18
C GLY A 372 -5.63 -23.96 -25.03
N ALA A 373 -6.49 -23.68 -26.01
CA ALA A 373 -6.40 -22.51 -26.91
C ALA A 373 -7.57 -21.52 -26.74
N SER A 374 -8.38 -21.70 -25.70
CA SER A 374 -9.55 -20.89 -25.38
C SER A 374 -9.28 -20.08 -24.11
N PHE A 375 -9.81 -18.86 -24.02
CA PHE A 375 -9.47 -17.87 -23.01
C PHE A 375 -10.73 -17.37 -22.29
N LEU A 376 -10.57 -16.99 -21.02
CA LEU A 376 -11.61 -16.38 -20.21
C LEU A 376 -11.91 -14.98 -20.70
N ASN A 377 -13.19 -14.63 -20.80
CA ASN A 377 -13.63 -13.24 -20.85
C ASN A 377 -14.26 -12.82 -19.52
N GLY A 378 -13.61 -11.93 -18.77
CA GLY A 378 -14.08 -11.43 -17.48
C GLY A 378 -12.99 -11.40 -16.41
N VAL A 379 -13.39 -11.19 -15.15
CA VAL A 379 -12.48 -10.81 -14.06
C VAL A 379 -12.29 -11.95 -13.04
N LEU A 380 -11.03 -12.23 -12.65
CA LEU A 380 -10.67 -13.17 -11.58
C LEU A 380 -10.01 -12.47 -10.39
N ASP A 381 -10.37 -12.91 -9.19
CA ASP A 381 -9.87 -12.39 -7.92
C ASP A 381 -9.72 -13.51 -6.87
N GLU A 382 -8.86 -13.30 -5.87
CA GLU A 382 -8.58 -14.22 -4.73
C GLU A 382 -8.50 -15.71 -5.13
N VAL A 383 -7.57 -16.06 -6.03
CA VAL A 383 -7.43 -17.45 -6.50
C VAL A 383 -6.59 -18.24 -5.50
N GLY A 384 -7.21 -19.20 -4.82
CA GLY A 384 -6.58 -20.06 -3.82
C GLY A 384 -6.44 -21.52 -4.30
N ILE A 385 -5.27 -22.11 -4.07
CA ILE A 385 -4.98 -23.52 -4.37
C ILE A 385 -4.37 -24.21 -3.14
N TYR A 386 -4.95 -25.35 -2.74
CA TYR A 386 -4.61 -26.02 -1.49
C TYR A 386 -4.37 -27.52 -1.67
N ASN A 387 -3.46 -28.09 -0.87
CA ASN A 387 -3.18 -29.53 -0.83
C ASN A 387 -4.06 -30.32 0.16
N TRP A 388 -5.07 -29.68 0.73
CA TRP A 388 -6.07 -30.30 1.60
C TRP A 388 -7.50 -30.05 1.11
N ALA A 389 -8.44 -30.87 1.58
CA ALA A 389 -9.85 -30.73 1.25
C ALA A 389 -10.50 -29.79 2.27
N LYS A 390 -10.89 -28.58 1.84
CA LYS A 390 -11.59 -27.61 2.69
C LYS A 390 -12.99 -28.14 3.00
N THR A 391 -13.49 -27.81 4.19
CA THR A 391 -14.83 -28.15 4.64
C THR A 391 -15.88 -27.21 4.05
N ALA A 392 -17.15 -27.62 4.06
CA ALA A 392 -18.26 -26.75 3.64
C ALA A 392 -18.33 -25.44 4.46
N TYR A 393 -17.95 -25.50 5.73
CA TYR A 393 -17.89 -24.33 6.62
C TYR A 393 -16.76 -23.36 6.24
N GLU A 394 -15.57 -23.87 5.94
CA GLU A 394 -14.46 -23.02 5.46
C GLU A 394 -14.84 -22.35 4.14
N ILE A 395 -15.44 -23.08 3.21
CA ILE A 395 -15.88 -22.53 1.92
C ILE A 395 -16.99 -21.49 2.07
N SER A 396 -17.97 -21.68 2.97
CA SER A 396 -19.00 -20.67 3.21
C SER A 396 -18.43 -19.37 3.80
N ARG A 397 -17.44 -19.51 4.68
CA ARG A 397 -16.69 -18.40 5.26
C ARG A 397 -15.90 -17.63 4.22
N ASP A 398 -15.19 -18.33 3.34
CA ASP A 398 -14.36 -17.72 2.29
C ASP A 398 -15.21 -17.07 1.18
N ALA A 399 -16.41 -17.61 0.93
CA ALA A 399 -17.44 -16.97 0.11
C ALA A 399 -18.07 -15.71 0.76
N GLN A 400 -17.67 -15.37 1.99
CA GLN A 400 -18.16 -14.25 2.80
C GLN A 400 -19.69 -14.15 2.83
N ILE A 401 -20.36 -15.27 3.07
CA ILE A 401 -21.81 -15.29 3.34
C ILE A 401 -22.12 -14.96 4.82
N ASP A 402 -21.07 -14.73 5.60
CA ASP A 402 -21.09 -14.76 7.06
C ASP A 402 -21.76 -13.55 7.72
N ASN A 403 -22.01 -12.44 7.02
CA ASN A 403 -22.88 -11.38 7.54
C ASN A 403 -23.66 -10.67 6.42
N PRO A 404 -25.00 -10.57 6.51
CA PRO A 404 -25.81 -9.84 5.53
C PRO A 404 -25.47 -8.33 5.51
N GLU A 405 -25.79 -7.63 4.41
CA GLU A 405 -25.40 -6.21 4.22
C GLU A 405 -25.91 -5.27 5.33
N ASP A 406 -26.95 -5.66 6.04
CA ASP A 406 -27.56 -4.96 7.17
C ASP A 406 -26.96 -5.32 8.54
N ALA A 407 -25.88 -6.11 8.60
CA ALA A 407 -25.15 -6.34 9.83
C ALA A 407 -24.44 -5.06 10.33
N GLU A 408 -24.57 -4.80 11.63
CA GLU A 408 -23.97 -3.64 12.29
C GLU A 408 -22.84 -4.06 13.24
N TYR A 409 -21.88 -3.17 13.42
CA TYR A 409 -20.68 -3.40 14.20
C TYR A 409 -20.50 -2.30 15.24
N ALA A 410 -20.06 -2.70 16.43
CA ALA A 410 -19.61 -1.81 17.49
C ALA A 410 -18.12 -2.04 17.73
N ILE A 411 -17.38 -0.94 17.92
CA ILE A 411 -15.93 -0.96 18.11
C ILE A 411 -15.62 -0.40 19.49
N ALA A 412 -14.98 -1.21 20.32
CA ALA A 412 -14.54 -0.83 21.66
C ALA A 412 -13.04 -0.53 21.67
N MET A 413 -12.64 0.47 22.45
CA MET A 413 -11.25 0.82 22.70
C MET A 413 -10.97 1.08 24.18
N SER A 414 -9.71 0.88 24.58
CA SER A 414 -9.21 1.14 25.93
C SER A 414 -7.70 1.41 25.91
N ASP A 415 -7.26 2.36 26.73
CA ASP A 415 -5.86 2.69 27.04
C ASP A 415 -5.44 2.21 28.45
N ASP A 416 -6.34 1.53 29.16
CA ASP A 416 -6.16 1.09 30.55
C ASP A 416 -6.47 -0.40 30.74
N ASN A 417 -6.20 -1.18 29.70
CA ASN A 417 -6.34 -2.64 29.67
C ASN A 417 -7.77 -3.11 30.02
N TRP A 418 -8.76 -2.44 29.44
CA TRP A 418 -10.21 -2.66 29.59
C TRP A 418 -10.77 -2.37 30.98
N THR A 419 -10.07 -1.59 31.80
CA THR A 419 -10.66 -1.05 33.04
C THR A 419 -11.77 -0.05 32.69
N THR A 420 -11.52 0.79 31.69
CA THR A 420 -12.47 1.70 31.06
C THR A 420 -12.68 1.26 29.62
N THR A 421 -13.93 0.93 29.29
CA THR A 421 -14.32 0.63 27.90
C THR A 421 -14.96 1.86 27.29
N ARG A 422 -14.33 2.40 26.25
CA ARG A 422 -14.89 3.44 25.38
C ARG A 422 -15.22 2.84 24.01
N TYR A 423 -16.00 3.55 23.22
CA TYR A 423 -16.45 3.13 21.90
C TYR A 423 -16.22 4.23 20.89
N ILE A 424 -15.87 3.86 19.67
CA ILE A 424 -15.82 4.82 18.56
C ILE A 424 -17.25 5.26 18.26
N GLN A 425 -17.44 6.58 18.24
CA GLN A 425 -18.73 7.21 17.97
C GLN A 425 -18.92 7.41 16.46
N ALA A 426 -20.13 7.79 16.04
CA ALA A 426 -20.42 8.00 14.61
C ALA A 426 -19.68 9.19 13.97
N ASP A 427 -19.14 10.10 14.79
CA ASP A 427 -18.27 11.20 14.38
C ASP A 427 -16.77 10.87 14.51
N ASN A 428 -16.45 9.58 14.67
CA ASN A 428 -15.12 9.03 14.87
C ASN A 428 -14.39 9.50 16.15
N THR A 429 -15.08 10.13 17.09
CA THR A 429 -14.52 10.43 18.42
C THR A 429 -14.62 9.22 19.35
N LEU A 430 -13.92 9.26 20.50
CA LEU A 430 -13.97 8.20 21.50
C LEU A 430 -14.93 8.56 22.65
N GLY A 431 -16.01 7.79 22.82
CA GLY A 431 -17.09 8.06 23.78
C GLY A 431 -17.43 6.88 24.69
N ASN A 432 -18.26 7.11 25.72
CA ASN A 432 -18.62 6.08 26.71
C ASN A 432 -19.84 5.22 26.31
N THR A 433 -20.55 5.61 25.24
CA THR A 433 -21.76 4.93 24.80
C THR A 433 -21.46 4.05 23.59
N MET A 434 -21.92 2.81 23.61
CA MET A 434 -21.78 1.91 22.47
C MET A 434 -22.59 2.42 21.27
N VAL A 435 -21.92 2.57 20.13
CA VAL A 435 -22.53 2.96 18.86
C VAL A 435 -22.41 1.80 17.88
N TRP A 436 -23.49 1.58 17.13
CA TRP A 436 -23.58 0.58 16.09
C TRP A 436 -23.67 1.29 14.74
N GLN A 437 -22.87 0.87 13.78
CA GLN A 437 -23.04 1.27 12.40
C GLN A 437 -22.78 0.10 11.46
N THR A 438 -23.29 0.20 10.23
CA THR A 438 -22.95 -0.77 9.18
C THR A 438 -21.46 -0.69 8.86
N TYR A 439 -20.91 -1.77 8.30
CA TYR A 439 -19.54 -1.78 7.79
C TYR A 439 -19.26 -0.64 6.79
N ALA A 440 -20.24 -0.30 5.95
CA ALA A 440 -20.10 0.76 4.97
C ALA A 440 -19.98 2.14 5.62
N SER A 441 -20.70 2.35 6.73
CA SER A 441 -20.61 3.56 7.53
C SER A 441 -19.31 3.66 8.33
N TRP A 442 -18.60 2.55 8.53
CA TRP A 442 -17.26 2.50 9.14
C TRP A 442 -16.12 2.53 8.09
N GLY A 443 -16.37 3.12 6.92
CA GLY A 443 -15.34 3.33 5.89
C GLY A 443 -15.03 2.10 5.01
N ASN A 444 -15.86 1.05 5.06
CA ASN A 444 -15.63 -0.19 4.32
C ASN A 444 -14.21 -0.76 4.54
N GLY A 445 -13.55 -1.24 3.47
CA GLY A 445 -12.19 -1.75 3.51
C GLY A 445 -11.11 -0.68 3.65
N ALA A 446 -11.44 0.61 3.50
CA ALA A 446 -10.50 1.70 3.74
C ALA A 446 -10.37 2.03 5.23
N GLY A 447 -11.41 1.72 6.02
CA GLY A 447 -11.46 2.10 7.43
C GLY A 447 -11.69 3.60 7.63
N GLU A 448 -11.50 4.05 8.86
CA GLU A 448 -11.70 5.44 9.31
C GLU A 448 -10.63 5.82 10.33
N THR A 449 -10.56 7.12 10.68
CA THR A 449 -9.60 7.64 11.67
C THR A 449 -10.31 7.97 12.98
N VAL A 450 -9.96 7.28 14.07
CA VAL A 450 -10.41 7.68 15.41
C VAL A 450 -9.57 8.84 15.92
N THR A 451 -10.21 9.90 16.43
CA THR A 451 -9.57 11.15 16.83
C THR A 451 -9.75 11.46 18.32
N GLY A 452 -9.03 12.48 18.82
CA GLY A 452 -9.11 12.92 20.21
C GLY A 452 -8.43 11.97 21.20
N LEU A 453 -7.42 11.22 20.73
CA LEU A 453 -6.62 10.32 21.55
C LEU A 453 -5.47 11.06 22.22
N GLU A 454 -4.98 10.53 23.35
CA GLU A 454 -3.83 11.09 24.04
C GLU A 454 -2.52 10.75 23.32
N ALA A 455 -1.54 11.66 23.39
CA ALA A 455 -0.23 11.46 22.79
C ALA A 455 0.57 10.34 23.49
N ALA A 456 1.45 9.67 22.74
CA ALA A 456 2.33 8.61 23.26
C ALA A 456 1.60 7.55 24.11
N THR A 457 0.36 7.22 23.74
CA THR A 457 -0.52 6.35 24.51
C THR A 457 -0.89 5.12 23.68
N GLU A 458 -0.74 3.94 24.28
CA GLU A 458 -1.19 2.69 23.67
C GLU A 458 -2.70 2.54 23.82
N TYR A 459 -3.38 2.25 22.71
CA TYR A 459 -4.79 1.89 22.69
C TYR A 459 -4.96 0.47 22.20
N LYS A 460 -5.81 -0.28 22.89
CA LYS A 460 -6.33 -1.58 22.49
C LYS A 460 -7.70 -1.43 21.84
N MET A 461 -8.02 -2.30 20.89
CA MET A 461 -9.29 -2.28 20.16
C MET A 461 -9.83 -3.70 19.95
N LYS A 462 -11.16 -3.84 19.99
CA LYS A 462 -11.90 -5.05 19.58
C LYS A 462 -13.27 -4.68 19.02
N ALA A 463 -13.85 -5.55 18.22
CA ALA A 463 -15.13 -5.32 17.57
C ALA A 463 -16.12 -6.45 17.85
N LYS A 464 -17.42 -6.19 17.70
CA LYS A 464 -18.46 -7.22 17.71
C LYS A 464 -19.55 -6.86 16.70
N ALA A 465 -20.31 -7.86 16.25
CA ALA A 465 -21.36 -7.70 15.26
C ALA A 465 -22.75 -7.96 15.88
N ARG A 466 -23.79 -7.48 15.20
CA ARG A 466 -25.20 -7.85 15.45
C ARG A 466 -25.97 -7.87 14.13
N HIS A 467 -27.05 -8.66 14.09
CA HIS A 467 -28.02 -8.66 12.99
C HIS A 467 -29.46 -8.57 13.51
N GLY A 468 -30.22 -7.60 13.00
CA GLY A 468 -31.61 -7.33 13.43
C GLY A 468 -31.75 -7.09 14.94
N ASP A 469 -32.92 -7.43 15.50
CA ASP A 469 -33.23 -7.19 16.92
C ASP A 469 -32.70 -8.27 17.89
N PHE A 470 -32.11 -9.39 17.43
CA PHE A 470 -31.74 -10.48 18.34
C PHE A 470 -30.54 -11.29 17.86
N THR A 471 -29.32 -10.78 18.08
CA THR A 471 -28.23 -11.43 18.85
C THR A 471 -26.90 -10.74 18.55
N GLU A 472 -26.22 -10.29 19.59
CA GLU A 472 -24.85 -9.76 19.50
C GLU A 472 -23.85 -10.92 19.53
N THR A 473 -22.76 -10.81 18.78
CA THR A 473 -21.63 -11.74 18.91
C THR A 473 -20.85 -11.47 20.18
N ASP A 474 -20.03 -12.43 20.58
CA ASP A 474 -18.92 -12.13 21.48
C ASP A 474 -17.95 -11.13 20.83
N TRP A 475 -17.09 -10.51 21.65
CA TRP A 475 -16.05 -9.61 21.16
C TRP A 475 -14.97 -10.38 20.41
N SER A 476 -14.48 -9.80 19.31
CA SER A 476 -13.30 -10.31 18.61
C SER A 476 -12.03 -10.27 19.46
N SER A 477 -10.98 -10.90 18.96
CA SER A 477 -9.62 -10.74 19.49
C SER A 477 -9.17 -9.27 19.44
N GLU A 478 -8.24 -8.93 20.31
CA GLU A 478 -7.75 -7.56 20.50
C GLU A 478 -6.61 -7.23 19.52
N THR A 479 -6.58 -5.99 19.08
CA THR A 479 -5.42 -5.36 18.41
C THR A 479 -4.93 -4.18 19.26
N SER A 480 -3.69 -3.72 19.06
CA SER A 480 -3.21 -2.49 19.69
C SER A 480 -2.34 -1.65 18.76
N ALA A 481 -2.35 -0.34 19.00
CA ALA A 481 -1.40 0.60 18.41
C ALA A 481 -1.11 1.73 19.39
N THR A 482 0.03 2.38 19.22
CA THR A 482 0.46 3.50 20.06
C THR A 482 0.48 4.78 19.25
N THR A 483 -0.16 5.83 19.75
CA THR A 483 -0.09 7.17 19.15
C THR A 483 1.33 7.73 19.22
N SER A 484 1.69 8.61 18.28
CA SER A 484 3.03 9.20 18.28
C SER A 484 3.23 10.17 19.45
N PRO A 485 4.46 10.40 19.91
CA PRO A 485 4.74 11.53 20.77
C PRO A 485 4.51 12.84 20.01
N LEU A 486 4.09 13.87 20.75
CA LEU A 486 4.07 15.25 20.26
C LEU A 486 5.49 15.72 19.90
N SER A 487 5.63 16.34 18.73
CA SER A 487 6.93 16.77 18.22
C SER A 487 6.86 18.12 17.52
N LEU A 488 7.88 18.95 17.77
CA LEU A 488 8.19 20.15 17.01
C LEU A 488 9.71 20.21 16.83
N SER A 489 10.16 20.31 15.58
CA SER A 489 11.53 20.60 15.21
C SER A 489 11.56 21.89 14.40
N PHE A 490 12.46 22.80 14.76
CA PHE A 490 12.68 24.07 14.06
C PHE A 490 14.18 24.29 13.88
N SER A 491 14.60 24.60 12.66
CA SER A 491 16.00 24.90 12.35
C SER A 491 16.13 26.10 11.40
N ILE A 492 17.24 26.82 11.55
CA ILE A 492 17.69 27.90 10.67
C ILE A 492 19.03 27.47 10.07
N ASP A 493 19.15 27.45 8.74
CA ASP A 493 20.38 26.95 8.08
C ASP A 493 21.59 27.88 8.25
N LYS A 494 21.36 29.17 8.53
CA LYS A 494 22.40 30.19 8.75
C LYS A 494 22.10 31.04 9.97
N THR A 495 23.13 31.29 10.78
CA THR A 495 23.02 32.16 11.97
C THR A 495 23.39 33.62 11.69
N TRP A 496 23.78 33.95 10.46
CA TRP A 496 24.11 35.32 10.01
C TRP A 496 23.86 35.46 8.51
N ILE A 497 23.51 36.67 8.08
CA ILE A 497 23.37 37.07 6.67
C ILE A 497 24.29 38.25 6.41
N ASP A 498 25.15 38.11 5.42
CA ASP A 498 26.04 39.18 4.96
C ASP A 498 25.55 39.72 3.62
N LEU A 499 25.18 41.00 3.61
CA LEU A 499 24.79 41.72 2.40
C LEU A 499 25.99 42.34 1.68
N GLY A 500 27.20 42.13 2.20
CA GLY A 500 28.44 42.66 1.64
C GLY A 500 28.52 44.19 1.71
N THR A 501 29.38 44.75 0.87
CA THR A 501 29.50 46.20 0.72
C THR A 501 28.31 46.71 -0.12
N LEU A 502 27.44 47.49 0.51
CA LEU A 502 26.29 48.12 -0.15
C LEU A 502 26.76 49.21 -1.12
N ILE A 503 26.12 49.27 -2.31
CA ILE A 503 26.40 50.27 -3.35
C ILE A 503 25.15 51.16 -3.48
N PRO A 504 25.29 52.50 -3.53
CA PRO A 504 24.15 53.40 -3.65
C PRO A 504 23.23 53.08 -4.82
N ASN A 505 21.92 53.04 -4.55
CA ASN A 505 20.86 52.71 -5.50
C ASN A 505 20.99 51.30 -6.14
N GLN A 506 21.67 50.36 -5.48
CA GLN A 506 21.66 48.94 -5.86
C GLN A 506 21.15 48.08 -4.71
N VAL A 507 20.18 47.22 -5.01
CA VAL A 507 19.63 46.27 -4.05
C VAL A 507 20.65 45.17 -3.82
N SER A 508 21.11 45.03 -2.58
CA SER A 508 21.82 43.84 -2.11
C SER A 508 20.84 42.90 -1.42
N SER A 509 21.08 41.59 -1.50
CA SER A 509 20.21 40.60 -0.88
C SER A 509 20.97 39.37 -0.40
N GLY A 510 20.41 38.70 0.61
CA GLY A 510 20.91 37.45 1.14
C GLY A 510 19.79 36.67 1.83
N SER A 511 19.89 35.34 1.85
CA SER A 511 18.79 34.48 2.31
C SER A 511 19.25 33.34 3.21
N HIS A 512 18.35 32.88 4.08
CA HIS A 512 18.45 31.63 4.84
C HIS A 512 17.15 30.83 4.71
N LEU A 513 17.19 29.58 5.16
CA LEU A 513 16.07 28.64 5.20
C LEU A 513 15.60 28.45 6.63
N LEU A 514 14.29 28.57 6.82
CA LEU A 514 13.57 28.11 8.00
C LEU A 514 12.96 26.74 7.68
N THR A 515 13.32 25.72 8.46
CA THR A 515 12.73 24.38 8.33
C THR A 515 11.93 24.05 9.58
N VAL A 516 10.67 23.65 9.41
CA VAL A 516 9.79 23.20 10.49
C VAL A 516 9.27 21.80 10.18
N ILE A 517 9.34 20.91 11.18
CA ILE A 517 8.68 19.60 11.18
C ILE A 517 7.80 19.56 12.43
N THR A 518 6.52 19.26 12.27
CA THR A 518 5.61 19.06 13.41
C THR A 518 4.50 18.08 13.02
N ASN A 519 4.10 17.25 13.99
CA ASN A 519 2.90 16.43 13.88
C ASN A 519 1.67 17.05 14.56
N GLY A 520 1.74 18.29 15.03
CA GLY A 520 0.61 18.98 15.67
C GLY A 520 -0.55 19.25 14.72
N GLU A 521 -1.78 19.00 15.19
CA GLU A 521 -3.00 19.07 14.37
C GLU A 521 -3.29 20.50 13.90
N GLY A 522 -2.98 21.49 14.73
CA GLY A 522 -3.06 22.91 14.36
C GLY A 522 -1.82 23.44 13.63
N GLY A 523 -0.85 22.57 13.29
CA GLY A 523 0.38 22.94 12.58
C GLY A 523 1.33 23.81 13.41
N PHE A 524 1.81 24.90 12.82
CA PHE A 524 2.78 25.78 13.46
C PHE A 524 2.60 27.25 13.06
N VAL A 525 3.16 28.13 13.89
CA VAL A 525 3.34 29.56 13.63
C VAL A 525 4.78 29.93 13.96
N THR A 526 5.49 30.49 12.98
CA THR A 526 6.81 31.10 13.16
C THR A 526 6.69 32.60 13.01
N THR A 527 7.13 33.34 14.02
CA THR A 527 7.18 34.80 14.03
C THR A 527 8.60 35.32 13.92
N ILE A 528 8.76 36.50 13.34
CA ILE A 528 9.99 37.29 13.24
C ILE A 528 9.84 38.60 14.04
N GLN A 529 10.92 39.05 14.66
CA GLN A 529 11.06 40.39 15.23
C GLN A 529 12.54 40.81 15.21
N GLU A 530 12.81 42.10 15.32
CA GLU A 530 14.19 42.63 15.43
C GLU A 530 14.45 43.38 16.74
N ASP A 531 15.73 43.59 17.05
CA ASP A 531 16.19 44.39 18.20
C ASP A 531 16.26 45.91 17.92
N GLY A 532 15.72 46.32 16.78
CA GLY A 532 15.72 47.68 16.24
C GLY A 532 16.36 47.74 14.85
N ASN A 533 16.19 48.87 14.16
CA ASN A 533 16.61 49.07 12.78
C ASN A 533 18.07 48.63 12.53
N LEU A 534 18.34 48.27 11.27
CA LEU A 534 19.68 47.96 10.79
C LEU A 534 20.60 49.19 10.98
N ARG A 535 21.49 49.15 11.97
CA ARG A 535 22.14 50.36 12.53
C ARG A 535 23.65 50.26 12.64
N LEU A 536 24.32 51.41 12.63
CA LEU A 536 25.74 51.53 12.93
C LEU A 536 26.05 51.10 14.36
N GLY A 537 27.23 50.51 14.57
CA GLY A 537 27.69 50.09 15.90
C GLY A 537 27.87 51.22 16.92
N ASP A 538 27.92 52.48 16.48
CA ASP A 538 27.95 53.66 17.35
C ASP A 538 26.54 54.21 17.69
N GLY A 539 25.49 53.66 17.06
CA GLY A 539 24.09 54.06 17.25
C GLY A 539 23.74 55.44 16.69
N LEU A 540 24.60 56.06 15.87
CA LEU A 540 24.41 57.43 15.36
C LEU A 540 23.77 57.48 13.96
N GLY A 541 23.47 56.33 13.34
CA GLY A 541 22.76 56.22 12.07
C GLY A 541 22.26 54.80 11.80
N ASP A 542 21.21 54.69 11.00
CA ASP A 542 20.53 53.46 10.59
C ASP A 542 20.20 53.47 9.08
N ILE A 543 19.77 52.32 8.58
CA ILE A 543 19.11 52.17 7.28
C ILE A 543 17.63 52.02 7.57
N ALA A 544 16.81 52.91 7.02
CA ALA A 544 15.36 52.91 7.26
C ALA A 544 14.67 51.63 6.76
N ASP A 545 13.58 51.26 7.41
CA ASP A 545 12.73 50.15 6.95
C ASP A 545 11.96 50.50 5.66
N VAL A 546 11.72 49.49 4.84
CA VAL A 546 10.83 49.60 3.68
C VAL A 546 9.42 50.00 4.10
N THR A 547 8.84 50.98 3.40
CA THR A 547 7.48 51.49 3.71
C THR A 547 6.49 51.40 2.56
N ASP A 548 6.97 51.25 1.33
CA ASP A 548 6.16 51.20 0.12
C ASP A 548 5.96 49.76 -0.42
N GLY A 549 6.51 48.77 0.27
CA GLY A 549 6.44 47.35 -0.09
C GLY A 549 7.52 46.88 -1.06
N ALA A 550 8.50 47.71 -1.43
CA ALA A 550 9.56 47.30 -2.35
C ALA A 550 10.91 47.94 -2.02
N VAL A 551 11.85 47.14 -1.50
CA VAL A 551 13.24 47.59 -1.32
C VAL A 551 13.85 47.81 -2.71
N SER A 552 13.96 49.07 -3.13
CA SER A 552 14.20 49.38 -4.55
C SER A 552 15.10 50.59 -4.81
N MET A 553 14.90 51.71 -4.12
CA MET A 553 15.67 52.94 -4.32
C MET A 553 15.68 53.80 -3.04
N GLY A 554 16.75 54.58 -2.84
CA GLY A 554 16.92 55.36 -1.61
C GLY A 554 17.59 54.53 -0.52
N GLU A 555 17.16 54.70 0.72
CA GLU A 555 17.65 53.96 1.88
C GLU A 555 16.52 53.11 2.46
N GLU A 556 16.56 51.78 2.23
CA GLU A 556 15.51 50.86 2.65
C GLU A 556 16.08 49.48 3.02
N TYR A 557 15.46 48.86 4.03
CA TYR A 557 15.74 47.50 4.49
C TYR A 557 14.45 46.70 4.69
N GLY A 558 14.43 45.42 4.33
CA GLY A 558 13.24 44.59 4.50
C GLY A 558 13.45 43.11 4.19
N VAL A 559 12.40 42.33 4.43
CA VAL A 559 12.36 40.88 4.23
C VAL A 559 11.20 40.43 3.36
N ARG A 560 11.37 39.28 2.72
CA ARG A 560 10.27 38.55 2.08
C ARG A 560 10.47 37.05 2.19
N THR A 561 9.38 36.29 2.07
CA THR A 561 9.41 34.83 2.06
C THR A 561 9.16 34.24 0.67
N SER A 562 9.71 33.06 0.42
CA SER A 562 9.43 32.25 -0.77
C SER A 562 9.68 30.75 -0.49
N GLY A 563 9.45 29.89 -1.49
CA GLY A 563 9.84 28.47 -1.46
C GLY A 563 8.75 27.51 -0.99
N SER A 564 7.90 27.90 -0.04
CA SER A 564 6.78 27.08 0.47
C SER A 564 5.49 27.89 0.54
N ALA A 565 4.34 27.20 0.53
CA ALA A 565 3.02 27.80 0.70
C ALA A 565 2.77 28.33 2.13
N GLU A 566 3.57 27.90 3.11
CA GLU A 566 3.47 28.32 4.51
C GLU A 566 4.06 29.72 4.74
N GLY A 567 4.88 30.25 3.82
CA GLY A 567 5.45 31.60 3.94
C GLY A 567 4.38 32.70 3.85
N GLN A 568 4.36 33.61 4.82
CA GLN A 568 3.29 34.62 4.98
C GLN A 568 3.65 36.02 4.43
N MET A 569 4.87 36.22 3.93
CA MET A 569 5.39 37.51 3.46
C MET A 569 5.89 37.42 2.00
N SER A 570 5.10 36.82 1.11
CA SER A 570 5.53 36.48 -0.26
C SER A 570 5.20 37.53 -1.33
N ASP A 571 4.24 38.40 -1.06
CA ASP A 571 3.63 39.34 -2.01
C ASP A 571 4.40 40.66 -2.18
N GLN A 572 5.12 41.10 -1.15
CA GLN A 572 5.92 42.33 -1.13
C GLN A 572 7.11 42.22 -0.17
N ASP A 573 7.94 43.26 -0.10
CA ASP A 573 8.99 43.38 0.92
C ASP A 573 8.40 44.03 2.19
N TYR A 574 8.65 43.41 3.35
CA TYR A 574 8.12 43.82 4.64
C TYR A 574 9.22 44.39 5.54
N ALA A 575 8.89 45.45 6.28
CA ALA A 575 9.68 45.88 7.42
C ALA A 575 9.70 44.81 8.51
N ILE A 576 10.85 44.59 9.14
CA ILE A 576 10.93 43.83 10.39
C ILE A 576 10.76 44.84 11.51
N THR A 577 9.85 44.58 12.45
CA THR A 577 9.60 45.50 13.56
C THR A 577 10.00 44.87 14.89
N SER A 578 9.96 45.68 15.95
CA SER A 578 10.08 45.18 17.33
C SER A 578 8.87 44.39 17.82
N ASN A 579 7.76 44.37 17.06
CA ASN A 579 6.60 43.53 17.33
C ASN A 579 6.72 42.19 16.60
N LEU A 580 6.19 41.12 17.20
CA LEU A 580 6.13 39.81 16.56
C LEU A 580 5.24 39.86 15.31
N GLN A 581 5.82 39.52 14.16
CA GLN A 581 5.12 39.40 12.88
C GLN A 581 5.17 37.94 12.42
N THR A 582 4.04 37.38 11.98
CA THR A 582 4.03 36.02 11.43
C THR A 582 4.76 36.00 10.09
N ILE A 583 5.78 35.16 9.99
CA ILE A 583 6.57 34.99 8.76
C ILE A 583 6.31 33.64 8.08
N ALA A 584 5.91 32.62 8.83
CA ALA A 584 5.49 31.33 8.29
C ALA A 584 4.42 30.68 9.18
N SER A 585 3.47 29.97 8.60
CA SER A 585 2.47 29.21 9.36
C SER A 585 1.81 28.10 8.55
N SER A 586 1.38 27.04 9.24
CA SER A 586 0.54 25.97 8.73
C SER A 586 -0.61 25.69 9.70
N THR A 587 -1.77 25.27 9.19
CA THR A 587 -2.93 24.83 9.97
C THR A 587 -3.05 23.31 10.07
N GLY A 588 -1.96 22.58 9.78
CA GLY A 588 -1.89 21.13 9.87
C GLY A 588 -0.44 20.63 10.02
N PRO A 589 -0.25 19.33 10.28
CA PRO A 589 1.08 18.71 10.34
C PRO A 589 1.93 18.99 9.09
N VAL A 590 3.26 19.09 9.26
CA VAL A 590 4.21 19.31 8.17
C VAL A 590 5.45 18.45 8.33
N ASP A 591 5.94 17.87 7.22
CA ASP A 591 7.17 17.07 7.18
C ASP A 591 7.86 17.14 5.79
N PRO A 592 8.87 18.02 5.59
CA PRO A 592 9.11 19.29 6.28
C PRO A 592 8.46 20.49 5.55
N SER A 593 8.17 21.57 6.28
CA SER A 593 7.95 22.90 5.69
C SER A 593 9.29 23.64 5.59
N VAL A 594 9.64 24.15 4.40
CA VAL A 594 10.92 24.86 4.15
C VAL A 594 10.65 26.23 3.54
N VAL A 595 10.74 27.29 4.35
CA VAL A 595 10.52 28.68 3.94
C VAL A 595 11.85 29.39 3.76
N THR A 596 12.08 29.95 2.57
CA THR A 596 13.23 30.82 2.31
C THR A 596 12.91 32.23 2.78
N VAL A 597 13.72 32.79 3.69
CA VAL A 597 13.64 34.21 4.08
C VAL A 597 14.74 34.97 3.38
N THR A 598 14.38 35.98 2.60
CA THR A 598 15.31 36.84 1.86
C THR A 598 15.29 38.24 2.44
N TYR A 599 16.46 38.69 2.86
CA TYR A 599 16.72 40.05 3.30
C TYR A 599 17.20 40.89 2.13
N LYS A 600 16.81 42.16 2.11
CA LYS A 600 17.23 43.13 1.11
C LYS A 600 17.60 44.45 1.76
N ALA A 601 18.60 45.12 1.18
CA ALA A 601 18.95 46.49 1.53
C ALA A 601 19.31 47.30 0.28
N VAL A 602 18.95 48.58 0.28
CA VAL A 602 19.46 49.60 -0.65
C VAL A 602 19.82 50.84 0.16
N ILE A 603 20.84 51.58 -0.27
CA ILE A 603 21.31 52.82 0.39
C ILE A 603 21.35 53.97 -0.60
N ASP A 604 21.28 55.20 -0.08
CA ASP A 604 21.44 56.41 -0.87
C ASP A 604 22.88 56.97 -0.75
N PRO A 605 23.27 57.98 -1.57
CA PRO A 605 24.62 58.55 -1.52
C PRO A 605 24.99 59.33 -0.24
N LEU A 606 24.02 59.69 0.59
CA LEU A 606 24.16 60.39 1.87
C LEU A 606 24.19 59.44 3.06
N THR A 607 23.81 58.16 2.90
CA THR A 607 23.93 57.12 3.93
C THR A 607 25.36 57.06 4.46
N THR A 608 25.53 57.12 5.77
CA THR A 608 26.86 57.19 6.40
C THR A 608 27.61 55.87 6.19
N ALA A 609 28.86 55.92 5.73
CA ALA A 609 29.65 54.70 5.56
C ALA A 609 30.03 54.06 6.90
N GLY A 610 29.81 52.75 7.05
CA GLY A 610 30.15 52.02 8.27
C GLY A 610 29.69 50.56 8.25
N LYS A 611 29.78 49.90 9.41
CA LYS A 611 29.26 48.54 9.60
C LYS A 611 27.89 48.62 10.27
N TYR A 612 26.87 48.22 9.53
CA TYR A 612 25.50 48.15 10.01
C TYR A 612 25.18 46.72 10.48
N SER A 613 24.45 46.59 11.59
CA SER A 613 24.02 45.32 12.12
C SER A 613 22.79 45.48 13.02
N HIS A 614 21.98 44.44 13.08
CA HIS A 614 20.90 44.26 14.04
C HIS A 614 20.75 42.77 14.36
N THR A 615 19.90 42.43 15.32
CA THR A 615 19.58 41.04 15.67
C THR A 615 18.15 40.72 15.32
N VAL A 616 17.93 39.67 14.54
CA VAL A 616 16.60 39.14 14.22
C VAL A 616 16.34 37.89 15.05
N THR A 617 15.17 37.82 15.69
CA THR A 617 14.73 36.69 16.50
C THR A 617 13.56 35.99 15.83
N TYR A 618 13.65 34.66 15.75
CA TYR A 618 12.55 33.80 15.33
C TYR A 618 11.97 33.04 16.53
N ILE A 619 10.64 32.96 16.60
CA ILE A 619 9.93 32.14 17.59
C ILE A 619 9.01 31.22 16.82
N CYS A 620 9.23 29.91 16.92
CA CYS A 620 8.37 28.90 16.31
C CYS A 620 7.56 28.21 17.42
N THR A 621 6.24 28.16 17.25
CA THR A 621 5.30 27.50 18.15
C THR A 621 4.44 26.53 17.35
N SER A 622 4.24 25.31 17.85
CA SER A 622 3.27 24.38 17.27
C SER A 622 1.96 24.46 18.03
N THR A 623 0.84 24.31 17.31
CA THR A 623 -0.49 24.21 17.88
C THR A 623 -0.88 22.74 17.92
N PHE A 624 -1.13 22.22 19.11
CA PHE A 624 -1.52 20.84 19.35
C PHE A 624 -3.01 20.76 19.58
#